data_AF-X6P229-F1
#
_entry.id   AF-X6P229-F1
#
_cell.length_a   1.000
_cell.length_b   1.000
_cell.length_c   1.000
_cell.angle_alpha   90.00
_cell.angle_beta   90.00
_cell.angle_gamma   90.00
#
_symmetry.space_group_name_H-M   'P 1'
#
loop_
_entity.id
_entity.type
_entity.pdbx_description
1 polymer ?
#
loop_
_entity_poly.entity_id
_entity_poly.type
_entity_poly.pdbx_seq_one_letter_code
_entity_poly.pdbx_strand_id
1 'polypeptide(L)'
;MEVKGNNTNNINYPLRKENILSAFCNQFEPMWSDFATFGFSPFKHMYTSCWMHSRQKIQVKNDNDTKTMIIQGVDDNGMLVATDINDNNTLYTLHPDGNSLDLMKGMIYRKQ
;
A
#
# COMPACT_ATOMS: atom_id res chain seq x y z
N MET A 1 9.80 55.28 -14.26
CA MET A 1 10.74 54.39 -14.98
C MET A 1 10.71 53.03 -14.30
N GLU A 2 10.50 52.03 -15.15
CA GLU A 2 10.35 50.57 -14.99
C GLU A 2 10.50 49.86 -13.63
N VAL A 3 9.51 48.99 -13.44
CA VAL A 3 9.40 47.88 -12.50
C VAL A 3 10.51 46.86 -12.79
N LYS A 4 11.37 46.55 -11.80
CA LYS A 4 12.20 45.34 -11.85
C LYS A 4 11.36 44.16 -11.37
N GLY A 5 10.84 43.40 -12.34
CA GLY A 5 10.20 42.12 -12.10
C GLY A 5 11.16 41.14 -11.45
N ASN A 6 10.72 40.52 -10.35
CA ASN A 6 11.42 39.40 -9.74
C ASN A 6 11.34 38.20 -10.69
N ASN A 7 12.44 37.95 -11.36
CA ASN A 7 12.60 36.84 -12.29
C ASN A 7 12.69 35.54 -11.46
N THR A 8 11.55 34.88 -11.24
CA THR A 8 11.52 33.49 -10.78
C THR A 8 12.07 32.62 -11.91
N ASN A 9 13.40 32.55 -12.00
CA ASN A 9 14.07 31.56 -12.83
C ASN A 9 13.61 30.19 -12.32
N ASN A 10 12.64 29.61 -13.04
CA ASN A 10 12.18 28.25 -12.82
C ASN A 10 13.26 27.34 -13.40
N ILE A 11 14.36 27.19 -12.65
CA ILE A 11 15.48 26.33 -13.00
C ILE A 11 14.99 24.90 -12.87
N ASN A 12 14.51 24.36 -13.99
CA ASN A 12 14.15 22.97 -14.17
C ASN A 12 15.43 22.13 -14.18
N TYR A 13 16.02 21.92 -13.01
CA TYR A 13 17.11 20.97 -12.87
C TYR A 13 16.56 19.58 -13.20
N PRO A 14 17.19 18.83 -14.12
CA PRO A 14 16.76 17.47 -14.40
C PRO A 14 16.79 16.68 -13.09
N LEU A 15 15.74 15.91 -12.82
CA LEU A 15 15.66 15.08 -11.63
C LEU A 15 16.83 14.09 -11.62
N ARG A 16 17.79 14.28 -10.70
CA ARG A 16 18.94 13.38 -10.58
C ARG A 16 18.70 12.33 -9.49
N LYS A 17 19.45 11.23 -9.59
CA LYS A 17 19.37 10.12 -8.63
C LYS A 17 19.64 10.57 -7.20
N GLU A 18 20.61 11.49 -7.03
CA GLU A 18 21.00 12.03 -5.74
C GLU A 18 19.86 12.85 -5.10
N ASN A 19 19.08 13.56 -5.93
CA ASN A 19 17.93 14.32 -5.47
C ASN A 19 16.80 13.39 -4.99
N ILE A 20 16.56 12.28 -5.70
CA ILE A 20 15.58 11.27 -5.29
C ILE A 20 16.04 10.58 -3.99
N LEU A 21 17.30 10.16 -3.93
CA LEU A 21 17.84 9.45 -2.77
C LEU A 21 17.80 10.32 -1.52
N SER A 22 18.25 11.58 -1.62
CA SER A 22 18.20 12.51 -0.48
C SER A 22 16.76 12.79 -0.02
N ALA A 23 15.83 13.02 -0.95
CA ALA A 23 14.42 13.19 -0.61
C ALA A 23 13.83 11.94 0.05
N PHE A 24 14.19 10.75 -0.43
CA PHE A 24 13.77 9.48 0.18
C PHE A 24 14.32 9.33 1.59
N CYS A 25 15.63 9.48 1.81
CA CYS A 25 16.25 9.34 3.13
C CYS A 25 15.65 10.33 4.15
N ASN A 26 15.48 11.59 3.76
CA ASN A 26 14.88 12.62 4.62
C ASN A 26 13.46 12.26 5.09
N GLN A 27 12.72 11.49 4.29
CA GLN A 27 11.39 11.02 4.67
C GLN A 27 11.45 9.68 5.41
N PHE A 28 12.31 8.76 4.97
CA PHE A 28 12.39 7.39 5.47
C PHE A 28 12.98 7.30 6.87
N GLU A 29 14.05 8.04 7.17
CA GLU A 29 14.74 7.99 8.47
C GLU A 29 13.83 8.31 9.67
N PRO A 30 13.05 9.42 9.68
CA PRO A 30 12.12 9.66 10.79
C PRO A 30 11.01 8.60 10.84
N MET A 31 10.48 8.17 9.69
CA MET A 31 9.49 7.09 9.65
C MET A 31 10.03 5.78 10.21
N TRP A 32 11.30 5.47 9.99
CA TRP A 32 11.95 4.29 10.54
C TRP A 32 12.04 4.35 12.07
N SER A 33 12.37 5.53 12.63
CA SER A 33 12.39 5.74 14.08
C SER A 33 11.00 5.49 14.71
N ASP A 34 9.95 6.03 14.09
CA ASP A 34 8.57 5.80 14.53
C ASP A 34 8.18 4.33 14.40
N PHE A 35 8.56 3.68 13.29
CA PHE A 35 8.29 2.26 13.07
C PHE A 35 8.99 1.37 14.10
N ALA A 36 10.25 1.64 14.43
CA ALA A 36 11.00 0.89 15.43
C ALA A 36 10.36 0.99 16.83
N THR A 37 9.64 2.07 17.11
CA THR A 37 9.02 2.33 18.42
C THR A 37 7.59 1.80 18.49
N PHE A 38 6.78 2.04 17.45
CA PHE A 38 5.33 1.82 17.46
C PHE A 38 4.87 0.75 16.47
N GLY A 39 5.79 0.15 15.71
CA GLY A 39 5.46 -0.77 14.64
C GLY A 39 4.71 -0.09 13.49
N PHE A 40 3.82 -0.85 12.85
CA PHE A 40 3.09 -0.38 11.66
C PHE A 40 1.91 0.55 11.97
N SER A 41 1.42 0.57 13.20
CA SER A 41 0.19 1.28 13.58
C SER A 41 0.13 2.74 13.09
N PRO A 42 1.17 3.59 13.26
CA PRO A 42 1.14 4.98 12.80
C PRO A 42 0.99 5.13 11.27
N PHE A 43 1.43 4.12 10.52
CA PHE A 43 1.48 4.15 9.05
C PHE A 43 0.28 3.52 8.39
N LYS A 44 -0.52 2.74 9.13
CA LYS A 44 -1.64 1.95 8.59
C LYS A 44 -2.63 2.79 7.78
N HIS A 45 -3.00 3.96 8.30
CA HIS A 45 -3.92 4.86 7.60
C HIS A 45 -3.32 5.41 6.31
N MET A 46 -2.08 5.91 6.36
CA MET A 46 -1.38 6.42 5.18
C MET A 46 -1.22 5.33 4.12
N TYR A 47 -0.81 4.14 4.53
CA TYR A 47 -0.65 2.97 3.65
C TYR A 47 -1.96 2.64 2.91
N THR A 48 -3.07 2.49 3.64
CA THR A 48 -4.38 2.15 3.07
C THR A 48 -5.03 3.30 2.30
N SER A 49 -4.61 4.55 2.51
CA SER A 49 -5.10 5.70 1.73
C SER A 49 -4.45 5.78 0.35
N CYS A 50 -3.19 5.33 0.23
CA CYS A 50 -2.40 5.44 -1.00
C CYS A 50 -2.42 4.17 -1.85
N TRP A 51 -2.92 3.05 -1.34
CA TRP A 51 -2.92 1.78 -2.07
C TRP A 51 -4.06 1.69 -3.10
N MET A 52 -3.85 0.90 -4.15
CA MET A 52 -4.78 0.80 -5.29
C MET A 52 -5.89 -0.25 -5.10
N HIS A 53 -5.97 -0.90 -3.93
CA HIS A 53 -6.68 -2.18 -3.76
C HIS A 53 -7.93 -2.11 -2.87
N SER A 54 -8.31 -0.90 -2.45
CA SER A 54 -9.53 -0.69 -1.65
C SER A 54 -10.77 -1.26 -2.35
N ARG A 55 -11.49 -2.15 -1.66
CA ARG A 55 -12.72 -2.80 -2.14
C ARG A 55 -12.56 -3.65 -3.39
N GLN A 56 -11.33 -4.04 -3.74
CA GLN A 56 -11.11 -4.93 -4.86
C GLN A 56 -11.74 -6.29 -4.57
N LYS A 57 -12.52 -6.80 -5.54
CA LYS A 57 -13.01 -8.17 -5.53
C LYS A 57 -11.86 -9.11 -5.90
N ILE A 58 -11.61 -10.08 -5.05
CA ILE A 58 -10.57 -11.08 -5.24
C ILE A 58 -11.15 -12.49 -5.19
N GLN A 59 -10.58 -13.40 -5.96
CA GLN A 59 -10.86 -14.83 -5.82
C GLN A 59 -9.78 -15.48 -4.96
N VAL A 60 -10.19 -16.12 -3.85
CA VAL A 60 -9.31 -16.85 -2.96
C VAL A 60 -9.56 -18.34 -3.16
N LYS A 61 -8.56 -19.05 -3.67
CA LYS A 61 -8.63 -20.49 -3.92
C LYS A 61 -7.97 -21.27 -2.78
N ASN A 62 -8.76 -22.07 -2.09
CA ASN A 62 -8.31 -23.13 -1.18
C ASN A 62 -8.42 -24.49 -1.86
N ASP A 63 -7.78 -25.51 -1.30
CA ASP A 63 -7.52 -26.82 -1.93
C ASP A 63 -8.77 -27.45 -2.61
N ASN A 64 -9.98 -27.20 -2.10
CA ASN A 64 -11.25 -27.69 -2.69
C ASN A 64 -12.32 -26.60 -2.93
N ASP A 65 -12.05 -25.32 -2.68
CA ASP A 65 -13.07 -24.26 -2.73
C ASP A 65 -12.51 -22.94 -3.27
N THR A 66 -13.32 -22.18 -4.00
CA THR A 66 -12.96 -20.84 -4.49
C THR A 66 -13.99 -19.83 -4.01
N LYS A 67 -13.56 -18.91 -3.15
CA LYS A 67 -14.41 -17.86 -2.59
C LYS A 67 -14.14 -16.54 -3.26
N THR A 68 -15.19 -15.77 -3.52
CA THR A 68 -15.06 -14.38 -3.95
C THR A 68 -15.14 -13.48 -2.72
N MET A 69 -14.10 -12.70 -2.50
CA MET A 69 -13.93 -11.86 -1.31
C MET A 69 -13.70 -10.41 -1.71
N ILE A 70 -13.99 -9.47 -0.81
CA ILE A 70 -13.78 -8.04 -1.00
C ILE A 70 -12.72 -7.57 0.00
N ILE A 71 -11.65 -6.97 -0.50
CA ILE A 71 -10.59 -6.40 0.35
C ILE A 71 -11.17 -5.25 1.18
N GLN A 72 -11.03 -5.36 2.50
CA GLN A 72 -11.41 -4.33 3.47
C GLN A 72 -10.23 -3.47 3.91
N GLY A 73 -9.02 -4.02 3.92
CA GLY A 73 -7.84 -3.33 4.43
C GLY A 73 -6.72 -4.26 4.80
N VAL A 74 -5.89 -3.81 5.75
CA VAL A 74 -4.90 -4.63 6.43
C VAL A 74 -5.13 -4.61 7.93
N ASP A 75 -4.74 -5.66 8.63
CA ASP A 75 -4.73 -5.70 10.09
C ASP A 75 -3.49 -4.98 10.67
N ASP A 76 -3.35 -5.00 12.00
CA ASP A 76 -2.24 -4.34 12.68
C ASP A 76 -0.90 -5.04 12.48
N ASN A 77 -0.92 -6.30 12.01
CA ASN A 77 0.25 -7.08 11.63
C ASN A 77 0.61 -6.92 10.14
N GLY A 78 -0.14 -6.10 9.39
CA GLY A 78 0.07 -5.87 7.96
C GLY A 78 -0.51 -6.97 7.06
N MET A 79 -1.38 -7.83 7.60
CA MET A 79 -2.01 -8.92 6.87
C MET A 79 -3.24 -8.41 6.12
N LEU A 80 -3.51 -8.96 4.93
CA LEU A 80 -4.68 -8.53 4.15
C LEU A 80 -5.96 -9.03 4.80
N VAL A 81 -6.95 -8.14 4.93
CA VAL A 81 -8.27 -8.47 5.49
C VAL A 81 -9.33 -8.35 4.40
N ALA A 82 -10.19 -9.35 4.31
CA ALA A 82 -11.28 -9.40 3.33
C ALA A 82 -12.57 -9.97 3.93
N THR A 83 -13.73 -9.66 3.33
CA THR A 83 -15.03 -10.27 3.64
C THR A 83 -15.53 -11.10 2.47
N ASP A 84 -16.37 -12.10 2.72
CA ASP A 84 -17.04 -12.82 1.63
C ASP A 84 -18.06 -11.88 0.95
N ILE A 85 -18.24 -12.01 -0.37
CA ILE A 85 -19.25 -11.22 -1.09
C ILE A 85 -20.69 -11.55 -0.63
N ASN A 86 -20.91 -12.76 -0.12
CA ASN A 86 -22.21 -13.24 0.36
C ASN A 86 -22.39 -13.07 1.87
N ASP A 87 -21.30 -12.82 2.61
CA ASP A 87 -21.31 -12.58 4.05
C ASP A 87 -20.29 -11.49 4.43
N ASN A 88 -20.82 -10.28 4.66
CA ASN A 88 -20.03 -9.12 5.05
C ASN A 88 -19.75 -9.06 6.56
N ASN A 89 -20.31 -9.96 7.38
CA ASN A 89 -20.11 -9.94 8.83
C ASN A 89 -18.82 -10.66 9.25
N THR A 90 -18.33 -11.58 8.43
CA THR A 90 -17.13 -12.36 8.73
C THR A 90 -15.90 -11.75 8.06
N LEU A 91 -14.96 -11.28 8.87
CA LEU A 91 -13.64 -10.83 8.42
C LEU A 91 -12.68 -12.02 8.37
N TYR A 92 -11.93 -12.10 7.28
CA TYR A 92 -10.91 -13.12 7.06
C TYR A 92 -9.55 -12.46 6.94
N THR A 93 -8.58 -12.96 7.69
CA THR A 93 -7.18 -12.60 7.56
C THR A 93 -6.50 -13.53 6.56
N LEU A 94 -5.94 -12.97 5.50
CA LEU A 94 -5.31 -13.70 4.41
C LEU A 94 -3.80 -13.70 4.61
N HIS A 95 -3.25 -14.90 4.83
CA HIS A 95 -1.83 -15.09 5.05
C HIS A 95 -1.05 -15.26 3.73
N PRO A 96 0.19 -14.74 3.65
CA PRO A 96 1.06 -14.89 2.47
C PRO A 96 1.75 -16.26 2.43
N ASP A 97 1.37 -17.18 3.33
CA ASP A 97 1.93 -18.50 3.62
C ASP A 97 1.64 -19.52 2.50
N GLY A 98 2.21 -19.22 1.34
CA GLY A 98 2.03 -20.00 0.13
C GLY A 98 0.96 -19.42 -0.78
N ASN A 99 0.47 -18.20 -0.55
CA ASN A 99 -0.46 -17.51 -1.45
C ASN A 99 0.23 -16.35 -2.19
N SER A 100 0.02 -16.27 -3.50
CA SER A 100 0.34 -15.12 -4.35
C SER A 100 -0.93 -14.32 -4.63
N LEU A 101 -0.93 -13.04 -4.30
CA LEU A 101 -1.95 -12.11 -4.78
C LEU A 101 -1.49 -11.53 -6.13
N ASP A 102 -2.11 -11.99 -7.21
CA ASP A 102 -2.09 -11.31 -8.51
C ASP A 102 -3.04 -10.10 -8.44
N LEU A 103 -2.47 -8.97 -8.03
CA LEU A 103 -3.18 -7.70 -7.87
C LEU A 103 -3.80 -7.20 -9.18
N MET A 104 -3.19 -7.51 -10.33
CA MET A 104 -3.70 -7.08 -11.65
C MET A 104 -4.90 -7.91 -12.09
N LYS A 105 -4.92 -9.19 -11.75
CA LYS A 105 -6.03 -10.09 -12.07
C LYS A 105 -7.07 -10.19 -10.95
N GLY A 106 -6.81 -9.61 -9.78
CA GLY A 106 -7.67 -9.75 -8.60
C GLY A 106 -7.78 -11.20 -8.14
N MET A 107 -6.68 -11.95 -8.11
CA MET A 107 -6.70 -13.35 -7.70
C MET A 107 -5.65 -13.64 -6.65
N ILE A 108 -6.03 -14.39 -5.61
CA ILE A 108 -5.10 -15.00 -4.67
C ILE A 108 -5.02 -16.49 -4.99
N TYR A 109 -3.83 -16.96 -5.37
CA TYR A 109 -3.58 -18.35 -5.71
C TYR A 109 -2.47 -18.93 -4.86
N ARG A 110 -2.60 -20.21 -4.49
CA ARG A 110 -1.53 -20.91 -3.79
C ARG A 110 -0.33 -21.10 -4.75
N LYS A 111 0.86 -20.64 -4.36
CA LYS A 111 2.13 -20.98 -5.01
C LYS A 111 2.34 -22.49 -4.85
N GLN A 112 2.41 -23.18 -5.97
CA GLN A 112 2.96 -24.54 -6.07
C GLN A 112 4.48 -24.49 -6.01
#